data_AF-R9KXF5-F1
#
_entry.id   AF-R9KXF5-F1
#
_cell.length_a   1.000
_cell.length_b   1.000
_cell.length_c   1.000
_cell.angle_alpha   90.00
_cell.angle_beta   90.00
_cell.angle_gamma   90.00
#
_symmetry.space_group_name_H-M   'P 1'
#
loop_
_entity.id
_entity.type
_entity.pdbx_description
1 polymer ?
#
loop_
_entity_poly.entity_id
_entity_poly.type
_entity_poly.pdbx_seq_one_letter_code
_entity_poly.pdbx_strand_id
1 'polypeptide(L)'
;MSITTVNEKKKGIGALAVLLCVLAVVCTGTLAYFTAKDTVINDFSIADGIKVKVVEPNWNPDEAVNLLPTQTVPKDPAIQNPNNIPIYVTAEVTIPTKDIITAELDGTPRPQQVTDLFSYEANDKWVLDDVITGDGTVIYRYIYTEPLEPGDTTQSIFDSVTVCNYVNGQLTPDELHQHIIVVGFGVQTEGIETPEDAAAILFTQSTPKVTYAVFTASDGSLNFYKRTSMPESGSGIEVYPVDEEDCDYTDGTAPWNAHTREIKSITVVDDGISPTSMGEWFAGCENCLTIDVTKLDVERVRTFWATFAACASVETLDLSTWNVPADVETTNFMFHEMRDVVTIYANDSWEAIADDTSRPTNTTFTSCPKLTGGQGTTFLSHLPLYNSYQYARIDGSSGKPGYFTEKTPFDLGNPDSDGSAFAVYHSATKSLKFYKRDTLPASTQTEIVYPIDEENCAYGNGAPWGSNSIVTVTVVDEGIQPASLDGWFMFPATSFDVAKLDVHKVTSANVAFAGSNASVLDLSSWNVANLAEADQMFAGMYNLTTIYANDSWNGVTGSMTFFENPLLVGGQGSKWSWNACSGTYARIDGGADNPGYFSLK
;
A
#
# COMPACT_ATOMS: atom_id res chain seq x y z
N MET A 1 45.87 28.62 22.74
CA MET A 1 45.49 27.78 21.59
C MET A 1 44.45 26.80 22.07
N SER A 2 43.23 27.07 21.64
CA SER A 2 42.03 26.27 21.85
C SER A 2 42.16 24.90 21.20
N ILE A 3 41.48 23.89 21.73
CA ILE A 3 40.24 23.35 21.16
C ILE A 3 39.74 22.27 22.13
N THR A 4 38.54 22.51 22.62
CA THR A 4 37.74 21.65 23.48
C THR A 4 36.92 20.74 22.56
N THR A 5 36.98 19.42 22.74
CA THR A 5 36.03 18.49 22.14
C THR A 5 35.23 17.81 23.24
N VAL A 6 33.96 18.20 23.33
CA VAL A 6 32.93 17.50 24.10
C VAL A 6 32.17 16.62 23.10
N ASN A 7 32.19 15.30 23.32
CA ASN A 7 31.29 14.37 22.62
C ASN A 7 30.09 14.10 23.52
N GLU A 8 28.92 14.51 23.05
CA GLU A 8 27.64 14.36 23.72
C GLU A 8 27.09 12.93 23.63
N LYS A 9 26.32 12.60 24.66
CA LYS A 9 25.58 11.35 24.86
C LYS A 9 24.41 11.26 23.90
N LYS A 10 24.31 10.13 23.20
CA LYS A 10 23.06 9.65 22.60
C LYS A 10 22.01 9.42 23.69
N LYS A 11 20.90 10.16 23.63
CA LYS A 11 19.61 9.79 24.21
C LYS A 11 18.60 9.84 23.08
N GLY A 12 18.15 8.68 22.64
CA GLY A 12 16.88 8.56 21.93
C GLY A 12 15.73 8.78 22.91
N ILE A 13 14.61 9.24 22.36
CA ILE A 13 13.21 8.95 22.73
C ILE A 13 12.37 9.87 21.85
N GLY A 14 11.34 9.30 21.21
CA GLY A 14 10.04 9.96 21.17
C GLY A 14 9.53 10.33 19.80
N ALA A 15 8.82 9.38 19.20
CA ALA A 15 7.48 9.56 18.64
C ALA A 15 7.27 10.70 17.64
N LEU A 16 7.26 10.32 16.36
CA LEU A 16 6.64 11.08 15.29
C LEU A 16 5.14 10.75 15.31
N ALA A 17 4.32 11.65 15.83
CA ALA A 17 2.88 11.64 15.59
C ALA A 17 2.62 12.51 14.35
N VAL A 18 2.24 11.89 13.24
CA VAL A 18 1.77 12.60 12.04
C VAL A 18 0.25 12.75 12.18
N LEU A 19 -0.19 13.99 12.37
CA LEU A 19 -1.56 14.41 12.17
C LEU A 19 -1.58 15.09 10.79
N LEU A 20 -2.14 14.42 9.78
CA LEU A 20 -2.41 15.01 8.47
C LEU A 20 -3.82 15.63 8.52
N CYS A 21 -3.86 16.88 8.93
CA CYS A 21 -4.91 17.82 8.54
C CYS A 21 -4.21 19.11 8.12
N VAL A 22 -4.07 19.24 6.80
CA VAL A 22 -3.62 20.44 6.07
C VAL A 22 -2.20 20.89 6.42
N LEU A 23 -1.33 20.90 5.40
CA LEU A 23 0.07 21.38 5.37
C LEU A 23 1.13 20.40 5.87
N ALA A 24 1.61 19.54 4.96
CA ALA A 24 3.05 19.32 4.77
C ALA A 24 3.31 18.53 3.48
N VAL A 25 3.02 19.12 2.32
CA VAL A 25 3.87 18.85 1.15
C VAL A 25 5.22 19.45 1.50
N VAL A 26 6.11 18.66 2.09
CA VAL A 26 7.52 19.00 2.16
C VAL A 26 8.17 18.29 0.99
N CYS A 27 8.44 19.12 -0.03
CA CYS A 27 9.32 18.98 -1.21
C CYS A 27 8.55 19.24 -2.52
N THR A 28 8.68 20.32 -3.30
CA THR A 28 9.23 21.69 -3.14
C THR A 28 8.47 22.61 -4.10
N GLY A 29 7.42 23.28 -3.64
CA GLY A 29 6.93 24.48 -4.32
C GLY A 29 7.89 25.62 -4.05
N THR A 30 8.18 26.46 -5.05
CA THR A 30 8.95 27.69 -4.80
C THR A 30 8.14 28.59 -3.88
N LEU A 31 8.57 28.73 -2.62
CA LEU A 31 8.04 29.69 -1.66
C LEU A 31 8.85 30.98 -1.80
N ALA A 32 8.24 32.07 -2.27
CA ALA A 32 8.92 33.36 -2.39
C ALA A 32 8.49 34.33 -1.28
N TYR A 33 9.18 34.34 -0.12
CA TYR A 33 9.24 35.48 0.81
C TYR A 33 10.61 36.16 0.66
N PHE A 34 10.61 37.49 0.73
CA PHE A 34 11.81 38.30 0.73
C PHE A 34 12.66 38.09 1.99
N THR A 35 13.66 37.20 1.92
CA THR A 35 15.04 37.29 2.48
C THR A 35 15.78 35.93 2.30
N ALA A 36 17.07 35.92 1.87
CA ALA A 36 17.90 34.74 1.50
C ALA A 36 18.27 33.79 2.68
N LYS A 37 18.57 32.48 2.58
CA LYS A 37 19.43 31.68 1.65
C LYS A 37 19.22 30.11 1.77
N ASP A 38 19.33 29.41 0.64
CA ASP A 38 19.75 28.00 0.30
C ASP A 38 18.92 26.74 0.69
N THR A 39 18.40 26.00 -0.30
CA THR A 39 18.23 24.52 -0.29
C THR A 39 18.11 23.97 -1.73
N VAL A 40 18.75 22.82 -2.01
CA VAL A 40 18.57 21.97 -3.22
C VAL A 40 17.80 20.72 -2.81
N ILE A 41 16.73 20.39 -3.53
CA ILE A 41 15.91 19.19 -3.29
C ILE A 41 15.92 18.30 -4.53
N ASN A 42 16.18 17.01 -4.32
CA ASN A 42 16.14 15.95 -5.33
C ASN A 42 15.08 14.93 -4.90
N ASP A 43 14.00 14.82 -5.66
CA ASP A 43 12.96 13.81 -5.46
C ASP A 43 13.24 12.55 -6.29
N PHE A 44 12.95 11.39 -5.69
CA PHE A 44 13.05 10.06 -6.28
C PHE A 44 11.64 9.44 -6.37
N SER A 45 11.30 8.80 -7.49
CA SER A 45 10.06 8.04 -7.68
C SER A 45 10.37 6.58 -8.09
N ILE A 46 9.37 5.70 -8.00
CA ILE A 46 9.45 4.23 -8.16
C ILE A 46 9.38 3.81 -9.64
N ALA A 47 10.07 4.57 -10.50
CA ALA A 47 10.53 4.28 -11.87
C ALA A 47 11.26 5.56 -12.31
N ASP A 48 12.52 5.47 -12.78
CA ASP A 48 13.43 6.61 -13.07
C ASP A 48 12.71 7.95 -13.29
N GLY A 49 12.55 8.72 -12.21
CA GLY A 49 11.55 9.80 -12.15
C GLY A 49 11.86 10.99 -13.06
N ILE A 50 10.84 11.44 -13.79
CA ILE A 50 10.87 12.71 -14.53
C ILE A 50 11.05 13.87 -13.54
N LYS A 51 12.10 14.67 -13.74
CA LYS A 51 12.43 15.84 -12.91
C LYS A 51 12.08 17.14 -13.63
N VAL A 52 11.70 18.17 -12.88
CA VAL A 52 11.58 19.54 -13.38
C VAL A 52 12.15 20.51 -12.36
N LYS A 53 12.64 21.66 -12.81
CA LYS A 53 13.24 22.67 -11.93
C LYS A 53 12.71 24.06 -12.27
N VAL A 54 12.12 24.74 -11.29
CA VAL A 54 11.75 26.16 -11.43
C VAL A 54 13.00 27.04 -11.31
N VAL A 55 13.13 28.02 -12.20
CA VAL A 55 14.25 28.98 -12.24
C VAL A 55 13.72 30.41 -12.42
N GLU A 56 14.37 31.37 -11.78
CA GLU A 56 14.02 32.80 -11.84
C GLU A 56 15.29 33.63 -12.09
N PRO A 57 15.78 33.70 -13.34
CA PRO A 57 17.12 34.22 -13.64
C PRO A 57 17.30 35.72 -13.34
N ASN A 58 16.22 36.52 -13.34
CA ASN A 58 16.28 37.95 -13.08
C ASN A 58 15.65 38.35 -11.73
N TRP A 59 15.33 37.39 -10.85
CA TRP A 59 14.76 37.69 -9.54
C TRP A 59 15.75 38.34 -8.59
N ASN A 60 15.36 39.50 -8.04
CA ASN A 60 16.09 40.19 -6.99
C ASN A 60 15.20 40.38 -5.74
N PRO A 61 15.45 39.66 -4.63
CA PRO A 61 14.65 39.80 -3.43
C PRO A 61 14.79 41.17 -2.73
N ASP A 62 15.89 41.91 -2.95
CA ASP A 62 16.05 43.20 -2.30
C ASP A 62 15.09 44.27 -2.86
N GLU A 63 14.58 44.05 -4.08
CA GLU A 63 13.72 45.00 -4.79
C GLU A 63 12.24 44.91 -4.41
N ALA A 64 11.85 43.97 -3.54
CA ALA A 64 10.44 43.81 -3.22
C ALA A 64 10.09 43.58 -1.75
N VAL A 65 10.84 44.28 -0.92
CA VAL A 65 10.47 44.57 0.46
C VAL A 65 9.64 45.86 0.52
N ASN A 66 8.60 45.90 1.38
CA ASN A 66 7.76 47.08 1.63
C ASN A 66 7.09 47.68 0.38
N LEU A 67 6.54 46.82 -0.47
CA LEU A 67 5.85 47.26 -1.68
C LEU A 67 4.64 48.14 -1.38
N LEU A 68 4.47 49.18 -2.19
CA LEU A 68 3.29 50.05 -2.15
C LEU A 68 2.16 49.46 -3.03
N PRO A 69 0.89 49.82 -2.77
CA PRO A 69 -0.19 49.52 -3.70
C PRO A 69 0.16 49.99 -5.11
N THR A 70 -0.21 49.20 -6.13
CA THR A 70 0.13 49.41 -7.57
C THR A 70 1.61 49.30 -7.94
N GLN A 71 2.51 49.02 -7.00
CA GLN A 71 3.91 48.81 -7.31
C GLN A 71 4.11 47.51 -8.08
N THR A 72 4.88 47.59 -9.16
CA THR A 72 5.29 46.45 -9.99
C THR A 72 6.73 46.05 -9.66
N VAL A 73 6.98 44.75 -9.64
CA VAL A 73 8.29 44.15 -9.34
C VAL A 73 8.65 43.13 -10.42
N PRO A 74 9.89 43.11 -10.92
CA PRO A 74 10.37 42.05 -11.81
C PRO A 74 10.28 40.66 -11.15
N LYS A 75 9.72 39.68 -11.86
CA LYS A 75 9.64 38.27 -11.42
C LYS A 75 9.44 37.38 -12.65
N ASP A 76 10.34 36.45 -12.90
CA ASP A 76 10.45 35.72 -14.16
C ASP A 76 10.53 34.19 -14.03
N PRO A 77 9.55 33.52 -13.39
CA PRO A 77 9.61 32.09 -13.16
C PRO A 77 9.48 31.30 -14.46
N ALA A 78 10.44 30.42 -14.72
CA ALA A 78 10.46 29.49 -15.85
C ALA A 78 10.75 28.07 -15.36
N ILE A 79 10.51 27.06 -16.19
CA ILE A 79 10.74 25.65 -15.85
C ILE A 79 11.86 25.08 -16.73
N GLN A 80 12.83 24.42 -16.12
CA GLN A 80 13.94 23.73 -16.75
C GLN A 80 13.71 22.22 -16.76
N ASN A 81 14.05 21.56 -17.88
CA ASN A 81 14.08 20.10 -18.04
C ASN A 81 15.50 19.56 -17.76
N PRO A 82 15.80 18.99 -16.58
CA PRO A 82 17.09 18.37 -16.29
C PRO A 82 17.21 16.91 -16.78
N ASN A 83 16.19 16.35 -17.43
CA ASN A 83 16.19 14.94 -17.87
C ASN A 83 16.91 14.78 -19.21
N ASN A 84 17.20 13.52 -19.56
CA ASN A 84 17.77 13.14 -20.86
C ASN A 84 16.69 12.80 -21.92
N ILE A 85 15.42 13.10 -21.64
CA ILE A 85 14.29 12.89 -22.54
C ILE A 85 13.41 14.15 -22.61
N PRO A 86 12.75 14.40 -23.76
CA PRO A 86 11.81 15.50 -23.89
C PRO A 86 10.59 15.30 -22.99
N ILE A 87 10.06 16.41 -22.48
CA ILE A 87 8.90 16.42 -21.58
C ILE A 87 7.88 17.49 -22.00
N TYR A 88 6.60 17.23 -21.77
CA TYR A 88 5.58 18.29 -21.67
C TYR A 88 5.61 18.88 -20.27
N VAL A 89 5.31 20.18 -20.16
CA VAL A 89 5.42 20.94 -18.91
C VAL A 89 4.13 21.69 -18.62
N THR A 90 3.75 21.70 -17.35
CA THR A 90 2.66 22.53 -16.83
C THR A 90 3.12 23.27 -15.58
N ALA A 91 2.40 24.33 -15.21
CA ALA A 91 2.71 25.13 -14.04
C ALA A 91 1.44 25.53 -13.27
N GLU A 92 1.56 25.60 -11.96
CA GLU A 92 0.55 26.20 -11.07
C GLU A 92 1.14 27.44 -10.41
N VAL A 93 0.39 28.55 -10.48
CA VAL A 93 0.72 29.82 -9.85
C VAL A 93 -0.33 30.14 -8.79
N THR A 94 0.03 30.00 -7.52
CA THR A 94 -0.83 30.32 -6.38
C THR A 94 -0.69 31.79 -6.00
N ILE A 95 -1.81 32.50 -5.98
CA ILE A 95 -1.93 33.91 -5.60
C ILE A 95 -2.78 34.01 -4.32
N PRO A 96 -2.33 34.75 -3.30
CA PRO A 96 -3.13 34.98 -2.11
C PRO A 96 -4.27 35.94 -2.41
N THR A 97 -5.43 35.65 -1.86
CA THR A 97 -6.65 36.43 -2.02
C THR A 97 -7.15 36.93 -0.68
N LYS A 98 -7.76 38.11 -0.66
CA LYS A 98 -8.42 38.62 0.55
C LYS A 98 -9.71 39.34 0.19
N ASP A 99 -10.72 39.22 1.05
CA ASP A 99 -11.91 40.07 0.98
C ASP A 99 -11.57 41.49 1.46
N ILE A 100 -11.34 42.40 0.51
CA ILE A 100 -10.87 43.77 0.76
C ILE A 100 -11.53 44.78 -0.19
N ILE A 101 -11.43 46.06 0.19
CA ILE A 101 -11.74 47.19 -0.67
C ILE A 101 -10.48 47.61 -1.43
N THR A 102 -10.56 47.61 -2.76
CA THR A 102 -9.54 48.21 -3.64
C THR A 102 -10.01 49.57 -4.18
N ALA A 103 -9.12 50.35 -4.78
CA ALA A 103 -9.44 51.64 -5.36
C ALA A 103 -9.16 51.71 -6.87
N GLU A 104 -9.91 52.55 -7.57
CA GLU A 104 -9.59 53.03 -8.91
C GLU A 104 -8.30 53.89 -8.90
N LEU A 105 -7.73 54.14 -10.08
CA LEU A 105 -6.56 55.00 -10.26
C LEU A 105 -6.80 56.44 -9.76
N ASP A 106 -8.05 56.91 -9.76
CA ASP A 106 -8.43 58.22 -9.23
C ASP A 106 -8.69 58.23 -7.71
N GLY A 107 -8.49 57.09 -7.04
CA GLY A 107 -8.69 56.91 -5.60
C GLY A 107 -10.14 56.56 -5.20
N THR A 108 -11.06 56.40 -6.15
CA THR A 108 -12.45 56.00 -5.86
C THR A 108 -12.48 54.55 -5.36
N PRO A 109 -13.08 54.26 -4.18
CA PRO A 109 -13.18 52.88 -3.68
C PRO A 109 -14.10 52.01 -4.56
N ARG A 110 -13.69 50.77 -4.80
CA ARG A 110 -14.51 49.69 -5.35
C ARG A 110 -15.30 49.00 -4.25
N PRO A 111 -16.38 48.26 -4.56
CA PRO A 111 -17.04 47.40 -3.59
C PRO A 111 -16.06 46.39 -2.96
N GLN A 112 -16.29 46.08 -1.69
CA GLN A 112 -15.55 45.03 -0.97
C GLN A 112 -15.82 43.67 -1.64
N GLN A 113 -14.76 42.95 -1.99
CA GLN A 113 -14.83 41.62 -2.60
C GLN A 113 -13.51 40.86 -2.41
N VAL A 114 -13.56 39.53 -2.55
CA VAL A 114 -12.36 38.69 -2.65
C VAL A 114 -11.54 39.14 -3.85
N THR A 115 -10.29 39.54 -3.59
CA THR A 115 -9.38 40.11 -4.58
C THR A 115 -8.02 39.45 -4.46
N ASP A 116 -7.43 39.10 -5.60
CA ASP A 116 -6.04 38.69 -5.75
C ASP A 116 -5.12 39.82 -5.30
N LEU A 117 -4.25 39.54 -4.34
CA LEU A 117 -3.36 40.56 -3.80
C LEU A 117 -2.25 40.96 -4.79
N PHE A 118 -1.97 40.11 -5.77
CA PHE A 118 -1.04 40.36 -6.86
C PHE A 118 -1.66 40.00 -8.20
N SER A 119 -1.37 40.80 -9.23
CA SER A 119 -1.72 40.51 -10.62
C SER A 119 -0.47 40.41 -11.49
N TYR A 120 -0.58 39.64 -12.58
CA TYR A 120 0.45 39.48 -13.60
C TYR A 120 -0.19 39.19 -14.95
N GLU A 121 0.57 39.33 -16.03
CA GLU A 121 0.18 38.89 -17.38
C GLU A 121 1.06 37.70 -17.77
N ALA A 122 0.43 36.58 -18.10
CA ALA A 122 1.14 35.39 -18.56
C ALA A 122 1.69 35.59 -19.97
N ASN A 123 2.89 35.06 -20.22
CA ASN A 123 3.54 35.10 -21.52
C ASN A 123 2.90 34.16 -22.54
N ASP A 124 3.13 34.40 -23.83
CA ASP A 124 2.39 33.82 -24.95
C ASP A 124 2.55 32.31 -25.14
N LYS A 125 3.61 31.70 -24.59
CA LYS A 125 3.80 30.23 -24.62
C LYS A 125 3.07 29.48 -23.50
N TRP A 126 2.45 30.20 -22.57
CA TRP A 126 1.71 29.65 -21.44
C TRP A 126 0.21 29.89 -21.63
N VAL A 127 -0.54 28.82 -21.81
CA VAL A 127 -2.00 28.88 -21.97
C VAL A 127 -2.66 28.56 -20.64
N LEU A 128 -3.56 29.43 -20.18
CA LEU A 128 -4.36 29.17 -18.98
C LEU A 128 -5.30 27.99 -19.23
N ASP A 129 -5.19 26.97 -18.39
CA ASP A 129 -5.97 25.73 -18.44
C ASP A 129 -7.11 25.74 -17.42
N ASP A 130 -6.81 26.09 -16.17
CA ASP A 130 -7.76 26.03 -15.06
C ASP A 130 -7.52 27.13 -14.02
N VAL A 131 -8.58 27.47 -13.27
CA VAL A 131 -8.55 28.43 -12.16
C VAL A 131 -9.25 27.80 -10.96
N ILE A 132 -8.49 27.52 -9.91
CA ILE A 132 -8.97 26.83 -8.71
C ILE A 132 -9.04 27.83 -7.56
N THR A 133 -10.24 28.12 -7.09
CA THR A 133 -10.46 29.00 -5.94
C THR A 133 -10.38 28.22 -4.63
N GLY A 134 -9.51 28.64 -3.71
CA GLY A 134 -9.40 28.09 -2.36
C GLY A 134 -9.75 29.12 -1.29
N ASP A 135 -9.62 28.72 -0.02
CA ASP A 135 -9.76 29.65 1.11
C ASP A 135 -8.48 30.50 1.23
N GLY A 136 -8.60 31.80 0.96
CA GLY A 136 -7.49 32.75 1.03
C GLY A 136 -6.46 32.68 -0.10
N THR A 137 -6.65 31.81 -1.11
CA THR A 137 -5.77 31.73 -2.29
C THR A 137 -6.56 31.36 -3.55
N VAL A 138 -5.98 31.66 -4.71
CA VAL A 138 -6.42 31.16 -6.03
C VAL A 138 -5.21 30.55 -6.75
N ILE A 139 -5.42 29.43 -7.44
CA ILE A 139 -4.38 28.76 -8.22
C ILE A 139 -4.73 28.91 -9.70
N TYR A 140 -3.83 29.50 -10.47
CA TYR A 140 -3.90 29.56 -11.91
C TYR A 140 -3.01 28.47 -12.51
N ARG A 141 -3.60 27.56 -13.27
CA ARG A 141 -2.89 26.45 -13.91
C ARG A 141 -2.63 26.77 -15.39
N TYR A 142 -1.40 26.59 -15.83
CA TYR A 142 -0.98 26.86 -17.19
C TYR A 142 -0.33 25.63 -17.84
N ILE A 143 -0.53 25.51 -19.15
CA ILE A 143 0.09 24.51 -20.00
C ILE A 143 1.13 25.21 -20.87
N TYR A 144 2.34 24.66 -20.92
CA TYR A 144 3.35 25.12 -21.86
C TYR A 144 3.08 24.51 -23.24
N THR A 145 3.02 25.36 -24.26
CA THR A 145 2.50 25.00 -25.59
C THR A 145 3.40 24.10 -26.43
N GLU A 146 4.63 23.84 -26.01
CA GLU A 146 5.63 23.09 -26.77
C GLU A 146 6.33 22.05 -25.89
N PRO A 147 6.79 20.91 -26.45
CA PRO A 147 7.64 19.99 -25.70
C PRO A 147 8.96 20.67 -25.35
N LEU A 148 9.45 20.40 -24.14
CA LEU A 148 10.69 20.93 -23.61
C LEU A 148 11.80 19.88 -23.75
N GLU A 149 12.79 20.16 -24.60
CA GLU A 149 13.91 19.27 -24.87
C GLU A 149 14.86 19.11 -23.67
N PRO A 150 15.68 18.03 -23.62
CA PRO A 150 16.68 17.83 -22.59
C PRO A 150 17.61 19.04 -22.37
N GLY A 151 17.62 19.59 -21.16
CA GLY A 151 18.46 20.71 -20.75
C GLY A 151 17.87 22.11 -20.98
N ASP A 152 16.79 22.21 -21.75
CA ASP A 152 16.16 23.49 -22.08
C ASP A 152 15.33 24.06 -20.92
N THR A 153 15.07 25.37 -21.01
CA THR A 153 14.22 26.12 -20.08
C THR A 153 13.09 26.79 -20.86
N THR A 154 11.87 26.74 -20.34
CA THR A 154 10.71 27.42 -20.93
C THR A 154 10.93 28.94 -21.01
N GLN A 155 10.10 29.63 -21.76
CA GLN A 155 9.82 31.05 -21.49
C GLN A 155 9.33 31.20 -20.04
N SER A 156 9.62 32.34 -19.41
CA SER A 156 9.02 32.71 -18.13
C SER A 156 7.49 32.67 -18.23
N ILE A 157 6.81 32.25 -17.17
CA ILE A 157 5.35 32.22 -17.08
C ILE A 157 4.81 33.64 -17.16
N PHE A 158 5.47 34.59 -16.49
CA PHE A 158 5.24 36.03 -16.54
C PHE A 158 6.55 36.75 -16.22
N ASP A 159 6.66 38.07 -16.47
CA ASP A 159 7.92 38.83 -16.27
C ASP A 159 7.89 39.80 -15.08
N SER A 160 6.70 40.07 -14.55
CA SER A 160 6.53 40.94 -13.38
C SER A 160 5.20 40.68 -12.67
N VAL A 161 5.13 41.12 -11.42
CA VAL A 161 3.92 41.09 -10.59
C VAL A 161 3.60 42.48 -10.06
N THR A 162 2.32 42.82 -9.98
CA THR A 162 1.84 44.13 -9.52
C THR A 162 0.95 43.96 -8.29
N VAL A 163 1.22 44.73 -7.24
CA VAL A 163 0.41 44.73 -6.02
C VAL A 163 -0.95 45.36 -6.29
N CYS A 164 -2.02 44.72 -5.83
CA CYS A 164 -3.37 45.28 -5.96
C CYS A 164 -3.48 46.67 -5.30
N ASN A 165 -4.39 47.50 -5.79
CA ASN A 165 -4.59 48.86 -5.28
C ASN A 165 -5.46 48.85 -4.01
N TYR A 166 -5.01 48.21 -2.93
CA TYR A 166 -5.77 48.08 -1.68
C TYR A 166 -5.79 49.39 -0.87
N VAL A 167 -6.89 49.63 -0.14
CA VAL A 167 -6.98 50.77 0.78
C VAL A 167 -6.25 50.44 2.11
N ASN A 168 -5.43 51.37 2.61
CA ASN A 168 -4.59 51.19 3.80
C ASN A 168 -5.36 50.77 5.05
N GLY A 169 -4.74 49.89 5.86
CA GLY A 169 -5.25 49.44 7.16
C GLY A 169 -6.14 48.18 7.12
N GLN A 170 -6.27 47.54 5.96
CA GLN A 170 -7.08 46.32 5.78
C GLN A 170 -6.30 45.00 5.92
N LEU A 171 -4.96 45.06 5.98
CA LEU A 171 -4.08 43.90 6.14
C LEU A 171 -3.35 43.99 7.49
N THR A 172 -3.33 42.90 8.24
CA THR A 172 -2.50 42.75 9.44
C THR A 172 -1.01 42.67 9.08
N PRO A 173 -0.08 42.89 10.03
CA PRO A 173 1.36 42.76 9.77
C PRO A 173 1.77 41.40 9.19
N ASP A 174 1.10 40.33 9.60
CA ASP A 174 1.34 38.98 9.06
C ASP A 174 0.79 38.86 7.63
N GLU A 175 -0.35 39.51 7.34
CA GLU A 175 -0.94 39.56 6.00
C GLU A 175 -0.27 40.55 5.04
N LEU A 176 0.68 41.36 5.50
CA LEU A 176 1.58 42.14 4.64
C LEU A 176 2.71 41.28 4.07
N HIS A 177 2.99 40.14 4.70
CA HIS A 177 3.88 39.12 4.17
C HIS A 177 3.04 38.13 3.38
N GLN A 178 2.95 38.33 2.06
CA GLN A 178 2.23 37.43 1.14
C GLN A 178 3.13 36.71 0.14
N HIS A 179 2.77 35.48 -0.22
CA HIS A 179 3.53 34.57 -1.06
C HIS A 179 2.89 34.35 -2.42
N ILE A 180 3.69 34.44 -3.49
CA ILE A 180 3.36 33.83 -4.78
C ILE A 180 4.11 32.50 -4.86
N ILE A 181 3.38 31.41 -5.07
CA ILE A 181 3.96 30.06 -5.15
C ILE A 181 3.91 29.61 -6.61
N VAL A 182 5.04 29.14 -7.14
CA VAL A 182 5.10 28.54 -8.47
C VAL A 182 5.54 27.07 -8.35
N VAL A 183 4.74 26.18 -8.92
CA VAL A 183 5.00 24.74 -8.98
C VAL A 183 5.02 24.32 -10.44
N GLY A 184 6.04 23.57 -10.84
CA GLY A 184 6.16 23.01 -12.19
C GLY A 184 5.98 21.50 -12.19
N PHE A 185 5.39 20.96 -13.24
CA PHE A 185 5.21 19.52 -13.45
C PHE A 185 5.73 19.12 -14.82
N GLY A 186 6.18 17.86 -14.96
CA GLY A 186 6.71 17.33 -16.21
C GLY A 186 6.22 15.92 -16.49
N VAL A 187 5.90 15.64 -17.76
CA VAL A 187 5.57 14.29 -18.26
C VAL A 187 6.38 14.01 -19.50
N GLN A 188 6.95 12.82 -19.63
CA GLN A 188 7.62 12.40 -20.87
C GLN A 188 6.68 12.52 -22.08
N THR A 189 7.22 12.85 -23.25
CA THR A 189 6.41 12.93 -24.48
C THR A 189 6.10 11.56 -25.09
N GLU A 190 6.80 10.50 -24.68
CA GLU A 190 6.58 9.15 -25.23
C GLU A 190 5.18 8.63 -24.86
N GLY A 191 4.37 8.34 -25.89
CA GLY A 191 3.00 7.86 -25.73
C GLY A 191 1.96 8.95 -25.51
N ILE A 192 2.34 10.23 -25.59
CA ILE A 192 1.45 11.39 -25.40
C ILE A 192 1.56 12.33 -26.60
N GLU A 193 0.45 12.57 -27.29
CA GLU A 193 0.45 13.31 -28.55
C GLU A 193 0.52 14.83 -28.37
N THR A 194 -0.09 15.37 -27.32
CA THR A 194 -0.22 16.83 -27.11
C THR A 194 0.10 17.28 -25.68
N PRO A 195 0.52 18.55 -25.47
CA PRO A 195 0.65 19.13 -24.13
C PRO A 195 -0.65 19.10 -23.32
N GLU A 196 -1.81 19.23 -23.97
CA GLU A 196 -3.12 19.14 -23.35
C GLU A 196 -3.42 17.73 -22.84
N ASP A 197 -3.06 16.69 -23.59
CA ASP A 197 -3.17 15.30 -23.12
C ASP A 197 -2.25 15.05 -21.92
N ALA A 198 -1.04 15.62 -21.92
CA ALA A 198 -0.12 15.54 -20.79
C ALA A 198 -0.69 16.23 -19.54
N ALA A 199 -1.29 17.41 -19.72
CA ALA A 199 -1.97 18.13 -18.65
C ALA A 199 -3.18 17.35 -18.12
N ALA A 200 -3.96 16.73 -19.00
CA ALA A 200 -5.05 15.85 -18.63
C ALA A 200 -4.57 14.58 -17.90
N ILE A 201 -3.34 14.12 -18.11
CA ILE A 201 -2.75 13.01 -17.34
C ILE A 201 -2.29 13.50 -15.95
N LEU A 202 -1.60 14.64 -15.88
CA LEU A 202 -1.09 15.21 -14.62
C LEU A 202 -2.20 15.65 -13.69
N PHE A 203 -3.23 16.27 -14.26
CA PHE A 203 -4.27 16.95 -13.52
C PHE A 203 -5.61 16.32 -13.72
N THR A 204 -5.66 15.07 -14.24
CA THR A 204 -6.87 14.30 -14.57
C THR A 204 -8.06 14.99 -14.00
N GLN A 205 -8.79 15.72 -14.85
CA GLN A 205 -10.18 16.02 -14.58
C GLN A 205 -10.76 14.69 -14.16
N SER A 206 -10.88 14.49 -12.85
CA SER A 206 -11.39 13.24 -12.35
C SER A 206 -12.78 13.22 -12.92
N THR A 207 -13.03 12.35 -13.90
CA THR A 207 -14.38 11.84 -14.08
C THR A 207 -14.79 11.48 -12.66
N PRO A 208 -15.75 12.22 -12.05
CA PRO A 208 -15.98 12.13 -10.63
C PRO A 208 -16.15 10.67 -10.28
N LYS A 209 -15.23 10.11 -9.50
CA LYS A 209 -15.36 8.73 -9.09
C LYS A 209 -16.46 8.70 -8.05
N VAL A 210 -17.43 7.84 -8.26
CA VAL A 210 -18.47 7.56 -7.29
C VAL A 210 -18.01 6.41 -6.42
N THR A 211 -18.19 6.58 -5.12
CA THR A 211 -17.97 5.52 -4.15
C THR A 211 -19.28 4.78 -3.95
N TYR A 212 -19.23 3.45 -3.95
CA TYR A 212 -20.40 2.62 -3.80
C TYR A 212 -20.06 1.25 -3.22
N ALA A 213 -21.03 0.66 -2.54
CA ALA A 213 -21.00 -0.70 -2.05
C ALA A 213 -21.84 -1.62 -2.95
N VAL A 214 -21.44 -2.88 -3.09
CA VAL A 214 -22.16 -3.90 -3.85
C VAL A 214 -22.36 -5.11 -2.96
N PHE A 215 -23.62 -5.42 -2.66
CA PHE A 215 -24.01 -6.70 -2.06
C PHE A 215 -24.33 -7.72 -3.14
N THR A 216 -23.76 -8.92 -3.04
CA THR A 216 -24.00 -10.03 -3.97
C THR A 216 -24.67 -11.19 -3.23
N ALA A 217 -25.95 -11.42 -3.48
CA ALA A 217 -26.73 -12.44 -2.77
C ALA A 217 -26.26 -13.88 -3.02
N SER A 218 -25.59 -14.15 -4.15
CA SER A 218 -25.16 -15.51 -4.51
C SER A 218 -24.05 -16.06 -3.62
N ASP A 219 -23.17 -15.19 -3.12
CA ASP A 219 -22.05 -15.55 -2.24
C ASP A 219 -22.09 -14.85 -0.87
N GLY A 220 -22.91 -13.81 -0.72
CA GLY A 220 -23.00 -13.01 0.50
C GLY A 220 -21.86 -12.01 0.64
N SER A 221 -21.21 -11.60 -0.45
CA SER A 221 -20.15 -10.58 -0.41
C SER A 221 -20.71 -9.16 -0.36
N LEU A 222 -20.08 -8.29 0.43
CA LEU A 222 -20.26 -6.84 0.42
C LEU A 222 -18.94 -6.15 0.04
N ASN A 223 -18.87 -5.63 -1.18
CA ASN A 223 -17.65 -5.06 -1.75
C ASN A 223 -17.75 -3.56 -1.99
N PHE A 224 -16.72 -2.80 -1.62
CA PHE A 224 -16.65 -1.35 -1.78
C PHE A 224 -15.73 -0.97 -2.93
N TYR A 225 -16.17 0.00 -3.74
CA TYR A 225 -15.50 0.44 -4.95
C TYR A 225 -15.50 1.96 -5.05
N LYS A 226 -14.52 2.49 -5.79
CA LYS A 226 -14.45 3.92 -6.16
C LYS A 226 -14.08 4.04 -7.62
N ARG A 227 -15.10 4.21 -8.47
CA ARG A 227 -14.97 4.10 -9.95
C ARG A 227 -15.74 5.20 -10.66
N THR A 228 -15.48 5.35 -11.95
CA THR A 228 -16.10 6.40 -12.80
C THR A 228 -17.59 6.18 -13.06
N SER A 229 -18.12 4.99 -12.74
CA SER A 229 -19.54 4.67 -12.88
C SER A 229 -19.94 3.55 -11.93
N MET A 230 -21.19 3.59 -11.45
CA MET A 230 -21.80 2.57 -10.61
C MET A 230 -22.62 1.59 -11.48
N PRO A 231 -22.53 0.26 -11.24
CA PRO A 231 -23.36 -0.71 -11.94
C PRO A 231 -24.84 -0.61 -11.54
N GLU A 232 -25.74 -1.13 -12.39
CA GLU A 232 -27.17 -1.24 -12.05
C GLU A 232 -27.43 -2.43 -11.12
N SER A 233 -28.35 -2.23 -10.16
CA SER A 233 -28.87 -3.33 -9.35
C SER A 233 -29.71 -4.30 -10.19
N GLY A 234 -29.57 -5.60 -9.94
CA GLY A 234 -30.29 -6.65 -10.65
C GLY A 234 -29.66 -8.03 -10.46
N SER A 235 -30.43 -9.09 -10.74
CA SER A 235 -29.93 -10.47 -10.75
C SER A 235 -29.21 -10.92 -9.46
N GLY A 236 -29.69 -10.47 -8.29
CA GLY A 236 -29.07 -10.77 -7.00
C GLY A 236 -27.87 -9.89 -6.64
N ILE A 237 -27.66 -8.79 -7.38
CA ILE A 237 -26.69 -7.74 -7.07
C ILE A 237 -27.47 -6.49 -6.63
N GLU A 238 -27.15 -5.96 -5.46
CA GLU A 238 -27.67 -4.69 -4.95
C GLU A 238 -26.53 -3.70 -4.80
N VAL A 239 -26.68 -2.52 -5.39
CA VAL A 239 -25.64 -1.49 -5.45
C VAL A 239 -26.10 -0.26 -4.68
N TYR A 240 -25.26 0.23 -3.78
CA TYR A 240 -25.56 1.35 -2.89
C TYR A 240 -24.53 2.46 -3.09
N PRO A 241 -24.93 3.68 -3.49
CA PRO A 241 -24.01 4.82 -3.45
C PRO A 241 -23.59 5.09 -2.00
N VAL A 242 -22.32 5.47 -1.81
CA VAL A 242 -21.75 5.85 -0.53
C VAL A 242 -21.23 7.27 -0.68
N ASP A 243 -21.82 8.20 0.08
CA ASP A 243 -21.32 9.55 0.21
C ASP A 243 -20.23 9.57 1.28
N GLU A 244 -18.97 9.76 0.89
CA GLU A 244 -17.83 9.77 1.81
C GLU A 244 -17.89 10.94 2.82
N GLU A 245 -18.69 11.98 2.55
CA GLU A 245 -18.89 13.12 3.46
C GLU A 245 -20.10 12.91 4.40
N ASP A 246 -21.10 12.13 3.96
CA ASP A 246 -22.33 11.80 4.71
C ASP A 246 -22.47 10.27 4.88
N CYS A 247 -21.51 9.68 5.58
CA CYS A 247 -21.39 8.24 5.81
C CYS A 247 -21.47 7.84 7.28
N ASP A 248 -22.10 8.66 8.12
CA ASP A 248 -22.37 8.29 9.51
C ASP A 248 -23.69 7.52 9.61
N TYR A 249 -23.61 6.24 9.96
CA TYR A 249 -24.77 5.34 10.00
C TYR A 249 -25.22 4.93 11.41
N THR A 250 -24.82 5.65 12.47
CA THR A 250 -25.10 5.30 13.89
C THR A 250 -26.57 5.07 14.28
N ASP A 251 -27.52 5.39 13.41
CA ASP A 251 -28.96 5.12 13.62
C ASP A 251 -29.44 3.89 12.82
N GLY A 252 -28.54 2.96 12.48
CA GLY A 252 -28.82 1.79 11.64
C GLY A 252 -29.19 2.15 10.20
N THR A 253 -28.66 3.27 9.68
CA THR A 253 -29.01 3.83 8.37
C THR A 253 -28.11 3.34 7.23
N ALA A 254 -27.17 2.42 7.52
CA ALA A 254 -26.27 1.86 6.52
C ALA A 254 -27.11 1.27 5.35
N PRO A 255 -26.83 1.59 4.09
CA PRO A 255 -27.67 1.18 2.97
C PRO A 255 -27.89 -0.33 2.85
N TRP A 256 -26.91 -1.12 3.28
CA TRP A 256 -26.93 -2.59 3.28
C TRP A 256 -27.44 -3.20 4.59
N ASN A 257 -27.99 -2.42 5.53
CA ASN A 257 -28.38 -2.90 6.87
C ASN A 257 -29.37 -4.09 6.82
N ALA A 258 -30.24 -4.13 5.81
CA ALA A 258 -31.20 -5.23 5.59
C ALA A 258 -30.52 -6.60 5.37
N HIS A 259 -29.27 -6.61 4.90
CA HIS A 259 -28.51 -7.80 4.52
C HIS A 259 -27.42 -8.20 5.53
N THR A 260 -27.33 -7.52 6.67
CA THR A 260 -26.31 -7.77 7.71
C THR A 260 -26.21 -9.25 8.11
N ARG A 261 -27.33 -9.96 8.18
CA ARG A 261 -27.35 -11.42 8.48
C ARG A 261 -26.97 -12.31 7.30
N GLU A 262 -26.93 -11.79 6.08
CA GLU A 262 -26.62 -12.52 4.86
C GLU A 262 -25.16 -12.32 4.43
N ILE A 263 -24.53 -11.22 4.87
CA ILE A 263 -23.13 -10.89 4.58
C ILE A 263 -22.19 -11.91 5.22
N LYS A 264 -21.33 -12.51 4.39
CA LYS A 264 -20.30 -13.51 4.74
C LYS A 264 -18.87 -13.00 4.55
N SER A 265 -18.67 -12.01 3.70
CA SER A 265 -17.36 -11.37 3.48
C SER A 265 -17.52 -9.90 3.16
N ILE A 266 -16.62 -9.08 3.68
CA ILE A 266 -16.53 -7.64 3.38
C ILE A 266 -15.17 -7.36 2.76
N THR A 267 -15.14 -6.61 1.66
CA THR A 267 -13.88 -6.25 0.99
C THR A 267 -13.92 -4.82 0.45
N VAL A 268 -12.88 -4.05 0.74
CA VAL A 268 -12.63 -2.76 0.11
C VAL A 268 -11.70 -3.01 -1.06
N VAL A 269 -12.22 -2.91 -2.29
CA VAL A 269 -11.54 -3.43 -3.49
C VAL A 269 -10.58 -2.40 -4.08
N ASP A 270 -11.04 -1.15 -4.19
CA ASP A 270 -10.29 -0.05 -4.80
C ASP A 270 -9.71 0.86 -3.71
N ASP A 271 -8.55 1.45 -3.99
CA ASP A 271 -7.91 2.45 -3.12
C ASP A 271 -8.58 3.83 -3.26
N GLY A 272 -8.31 4.73 -2.30
CA GLY A 272 -8.75 6.12 -2.33
C GLY A 272 -10.17 6.37 -1.82
N ILE A 273 -10.81 5.37 -1.20
CA ILE A 273 -12.04 5.56 -0.41
C ILE A 273 -11.64 6.14 0.96
N SER A 274 -12.06 7.36 1.25
CA SER A 274 -11.62 8.18 2.38
C SER A 274 -12.81 8.84 3.10
N PRO A 275 -13.58 8.07 3.90
CA PRO A 275 -14.79 8.54 4.55
C PRO A 275 -14.53 9.48 5.75
N THR A 276 -15.47 10.36 6.05
CA THR A 276 -15.47 11.23 7.24
C THR A 276 -15.97 10.51 8.51
N SER A 277 -16.72 9.42 8.35
CA SER A 277 -17.27 8.60 9.43
C SER A 277 -17.25 7.11 9.07
N MET A 278 -17.10 6.25 10.07
CA MET A 278 -17.32 4.81 9.95
C MET A 278 -18.38 4.29 10.93
N GLY A 279 -19.29 5.18 11.36
CA GLY A 279 -20.38 4.86 12.28
C GLY A 279 -21.25 3.72 11.74
N GLU A 280 -21.28 2.58 12.44
CA GLU A 280 -22.12 1.39 12.12
C GLU A 280 -21.98 0.80 10.70
N TRP A 281 -20.89 1.06 9.97
CA TRP A 281 -20.70 0.53 8.62
C TRP A 281 -20.88 -0.98 8.51
N PHE A 282 -20.38 -1.76 9.47
CA PHE A 282 -20.45 -3.22 9.45
C PHE A 282 -21.19 -3.80 10.66
N ALA A 283 -21.94 -2.96 11.39
CA ALA A 283 -22.64 -3.37 12.58
C ALA A 283 -23.66 -4.49 12.27
N GLY A 284 -23.70 -5.53 13.10
CA GLY A 284 -24.65 -6.63 12.99
C GLY A 284 -24.33 -7.67 11.90
N CYS A 285 -23.16 -7.60 11.24
CA CYS A 285 -22.71 -8.60 10.28
C CYS A 285 -22.29 -9.92 10.96
N GLU A 286 -23.22 -10.54 11.70
CA GLU A 286 -22.97 -11.68 12.60
C GLU A 286 -22.37 -12.90 11.91
N ASN A 287 -22.71 -13.13 10.64
CA ASN A 287 -22.26 -14.27 9.84
C ASN A 287 -21.03 -13.95 8.96
N CYS A 288 -20.46 -12.75 9.08
CA CYS A 288 -19.28 -12.35 8.32
C CYS A 288 -18.05 -13.10 8.83
N LEU A 289 -17.40 -13.83 7.92
CA LEU A 289 -16.22 -14.65 8.20
C LEU A 289 -14.91 -13.90 7.95
N THR A 290 -14.92 -12.95 7.01
CA THR A 290 -13.71 -12.23 6.57
C THR A 290 -14.03 -10.76 6.32
N ILE A 291 -13.16 -9.88 6.80
CA ILE A 291 -13.24 -8.44 6.58
C ILE A 291 -11.87 -7.98 6.11
N ASP A 292 -11.80 -7.53 4.85
CA ASP A 292 -10.63 -6.87 4.28
C ASP A 292 -10.94 -5.38 4.05
N VAL A 293 -10.42 -4.55 4.95
CA VAL A 293 -10.59 -3.09 4.98
C VAL A 293 -9.24 -2.38 4.87
N THR A 294 -8.21 -3.11 4.43
CA THR A 294 -6.83 -2.63 4.44
C THR A 294 -6.57 -1.49 3.47
N LYS A 295 -7.45 -1.31 2.47
CA LYS A 295 -7.39 -0.23 1.46
C LYS A 295 -8.16 1.04 1.83
N LEU A 296 -8.82 1.08 2.99
CA LEU A 296 -9.46 2.32 3.46
C LEU A 296 -8.42 3.33 3.92
N ASP A 297 -8.56 4.56 3.44
CA ASP A 297 -7.92 5.72 4.02
C ASP A 297 -8.83 6.25 5.14
N VAL A 298 -8.35 6.19 6.39
CA VAL A 298 -9.14 6.58 7.57
C VAL A 298 -8.68 7.89 8.21
N GLU A 299 -7.78 8.64 7.58
CA GLU A 299 -7.22 9.88 8.16
C GLU A 299 -8.28 10.98 8.35
N ARG A 300 -9.36 10.90 7.57
CA ARG A 300 -10.51 11.81 7.64
C ARG A 300 -11.59 11.36 8.63
N VAL A 301 -11.53 10.12 9.12
CA VAL A 301 -12.58 9.56 9.97
C VAL A 301 -12.58 10.26 11.33
N ARG A 302 -13.74 10.78 11.73
CA ARG A 302 -13.95 11.40 13.06
C ARG A 302 -14.67 10.50 14.03
N THR A 303 -15.38 9.46 13.58
CA THR A 303 -16.02 8.50 14.48
C THR A 303 -15.90 7.07 13.95
N PHE A 304 -15.48 6.15 14.83
CA PHE A 304 -15.51 4.70 14.62
C PHE A 304 -16.61 4.04 15.45
N TRP A 305 -17.70 4.77 15.72
CA TRP A 305 -18.80 4.27 16.54
C TRP A 305 -19.35 2.95 15.98
N ALA A 306 -19.30 1.89 16.78
CA ALA A 306 -19.88 0.59 16.47
C ALA A 306 -19.51 -0.01 15.09
N THR A 307 -18.39 0.40 14.48
CA THR A 307 -18.01 0.03 13.10
C THR A 307 -18.06 -1.48 12.86
N PHE A 308 -17.52 -2.29 13.79
CA PHE A 308 -17.51 -3.77 13.71
C PHE A 308 -18.39 -4.42 14.79
N ALA A 309 -19.34 -3.68 15.37
CA ALA A 309 -20.19 -4.20 16.43
C ALA A 309 -20.96 -5.44 15.96
N ALA A 310 -21.00 -6.47 16.79
CA ALA A 310 -21.67 -7.75 16.52
C ALA A 310 -21.21 -8.46 15.23
N CYS A 311 -20.02 -8.17 14.69
CA CYS A 311 -19.33 -9.01 13.71
C CYS A 311 -18.82 -10.31 14.38
N ALA A 312 -19.76 -11.16 14.79
CA ALA A 312 -19.53 -12.18 15.80
C ALA A 312 -18.66 -13.35 15.35
N SER A 313 -18.57 -13.64 14.04
CA SER A 313 -17.83 -14.77 13.46
C SER A 313 -16.44 -14.42 12.91
N VAL A 314 -16.01 -13.17 12.97
CA VAL A 314 -14.68 -12.75 12.50
C VAL A 314 -13.63 -13.16 13.53
N GLU A 315 -12.70 -14.04 13.16
CA GLU A 315 -11.61 -14.49 14.05
C GLU A 315 -10.38 -13.57 14.02
N THR A 316 -10.11 -12.94 12.88
CA THR A 316 -8.97 -12.04 12.66
C THR A 316 -9.42 -10.80 11.91
N LEU A 317 -9.03 -9.63 12.40
CA LEU A 317 -9.30 -8.34 11.77
C LEU A 317 -7.98 -7.58 11.56
N ASP A 318 -7.78 -7.04 10.37
CA ASP A 318 -6.56 -6.34 10.01
C ASP A 318 -6.81 -4.83 9.82
N LEU A 319 -6.31 -4.04 10.77
CA LEU A 319 -6.34 -2.58 10.79
C LEU A 319 -4.92 -1.99 10.76
N SER A 320 -3.93 -2.78 10.34
CA SER A 320 -2.51 -2.39 10.36
C SER A 320 -2.15 -1.25 9.41
N THR A 321 -2.95 -1.02 8.36
CA THR A 321 -2.77 0.07 7.39
C THR A 321 -3.50 1.35 7.80
N TRP A 322 -4.32 1.30 8.85
CA TRP A 322 -5.12 2.45 9.26
C TRP A 322 -4.24 3.48 9.95
N ASN A 323 -4.12 4.66 9.35
CA ASN A 323 -3.53 5.84 9.98
C ASN A 323 -4.61 6.53 10.82
N VAL A 324 -4.85 6.03 12.03
CA VAL A 324 -5.92 6.55 12.89
C VAL A 324 -5.58 7.98 13.36
N PRO A 325 -6.43 8.98 13.09
CA PRO A 325 -6.12 10.36 13.45
C PRO A 325 -6.25 10.56 14.97
N ALA A 326 -5.38 11.40 15.56
CA ALA A 326 -5.40 11.61 17.02
C ALA A 326 -6.66 12.37 17.49
N ASP A 327 -7.34 13.08 16.60
CA ASP A 327 -8.55 13.88 16.85
C ASP A 327 -9.86 13.13 16.56
N VAL A 328 -9.85 11.80 16.42
CA VAL A 328 -11.09 10.97 16.40
C VAL A 328 -11.99 11.37 17.58
N GLU A 329 -13.27 11.61 17.41
CA GLU A 329 -14.16 11.99 18.49
C GLU A 329 -14.51 10.79 19.39
N THR A 330 -14.79 9.62 18.79
CA THR A 330 -15.15 8.42 19.55
C THR A 330 -14.86 7.11 18.82
N THR A 331 -14.56 6.07 19.61
CA THR A 331 -14.41 4.66 19.18
C THR A 331 -15.40 3.76 19.91
N ASN A 332 -16.49 4.33 20.43
CA ASN A 332 -17.46 3.62 21.25
C ASN A 332 -18.07 2.43 20.54
N PHE A 333 -18.09 1.29 21.23
CA PHE A 333 -18.65 0.04 20.75
C PHE A 333 -18.03 -0.50 19.45
N MET A 334 -16.91 0.06 18.99
CA MET A 334 -16.29 -0.30 17.73
C MET A 334 -16.13 -1.83 17.58
N PHE A 335 -15.71 -2.50 18.64
CA PHE A 335 -15.56 -3.97 18.71
C PHE A 335 -16.55 -4.59 19.70
N HIS A 336 -17.75 -4.03 19.87
CA HIS A 336 -18.76 -4.61 20.77
C HIS A 336 -19.23 -5.97 20.25
N GLU A 337 -19.28 -7.00 21.10
CA GLU A 337 -19.83 -8.33 20.75
C GLU A 337 -19.15 -9.05 19.55
N MET A 338 -17.89 -8.74 19.27
CA MET A 338 -17.06 -9.57 18.39
C MET A 338 -16.65 -10.86 19.14
N ARG A 339 -17.57 -11.82 19.22
CA ARG A 339 -17.45 -13.00 20.10
C ARG A 339 -16.32 -13.96 19.71
N ASP A 340 -16.03 -14.07 18.42
CA ASP A 340 -15.01 -14.99 17.91
C ASP A 340 -13.66 -14.34 17.60
N VAL A 341 -13.54 -13.01 17.70
CA VAL A 341 -12.28 -12.32 17.41
C VAL A 341 -11.18 -12.73 18.38
N VAL A 342 -10.09 -13.26 17.83
CA VAL A 342 -8.90 -13.67 18.57
C VAL A 342 -7.82 -12.61 18.44
N THR A 343 -7.64 -12.07 17.22
CA THR A 343 -6.54 -11.17 16.88
C THR A 343 -7.05 -9.96 16.12
N ILE A 344 -6.62 -8.77 16.55
CA ILE A 344 -6.76 -7.52 15.80
C ILE A 344 -5.35 -7.00 15.54
N TYR A 345 -4.99 -6.88 14.27
CA TYR A 345 -3.73 -6.30 13.85
C TYR A 345 -3.85 -4.77 13.74
N ALA A 346 -2.84 -4.05 14.23
CA ALA A 346 -2.80 -2.60 14.20
C ALA A 346 -1.36 -2.08 14.09
N ASN A 347 -1.21 -0.76 13.97
CA ASN A 347 0.05 -0.01 14.05
C ASN A 347 0.04 0.95 15.27
N ASP A 348 1.06 1.80 15.38
CA ASP A 348 1.26 2.72 16.50
C ASP A 348 0.36 3.97 16.48
N SER A 349 -0.36 4.26 15.38
CA SER A 349 -1.32 5.39 15.32
C SER A 349 -2.44 5.30 16.37
N TRP A 350 -2.76 4.08 16.80
CA TRP A 350 -3.75 3.81 17.83
C TRP A 350 -3.34 4.27 19.25
N GLU A 351 -2.04 4.46 19.51
CA GLU A 351 -1.55 4.91 20.82
C GLU A 351 -2.12 6.27 21.23
N ALA A 352 -2.36 7.16 20.26
CA ALA A 352 -2.93 8.48 20.51
C ALA A 352 -4.34 8.40 21.13
N ILE A 353 -5.14 7.42 20.69
CA ILE A 353 -6.48 7.17 21.25
C ILE A 353 -6.37 6.61 22.66
N ALA A 354 -5.46 5.67 22.87
CA ALA A 354 -5.33 4.97 24.14
C ALA A 354 -4.73 5.85 25.26
N ASP A 355 -3.89 6.81 24.92
CA ASP A 355 -3.26 7.76 25.86
C ASP A 355 -4.12 9.01 26.16
N ASP A 356 -5.21 9.23 25.40
CA ASP A 356 -6.11 10.37 25.61
C ASP A 356 -7.01 10.18 26.84
N THR A 357 -6.49 10.59 27.99
CA THR A 357 -7.22 10.56 29.27
C THR A 357 -8.42 11.53 29.36
N SER A 358 -8.63 12.39 28.35
CA SER A 358 -9.79 13.30 28.29
C SER A 358 -11.09 12.59 27.87
N ARG A 359 -11.02 11.29 27.55
CA ARG A 359 -12.15 10.45 27.10
C ARG A 359 -12.65 9.45 28.16
N PRO A 360 -13.05 9.85 29.37
CA PRO A 360 -13.25 8.94 30.51
C PRO A 360 -14.47 8.00 30.43
N THR A 361 -15.04 7.77 29.25
CA THR A 361 -16.23 6.90 29.06
C THR A 361 -16.21 6.08 27.77
N ASN A 362 -15.11 6.04 27.02
CA ASN A 362 -15.13 5.32 25.75
C ASN A 362 -15.08 3.78 25.96
N THR A 363 -16.08 3.08 25.45
CA THR A 363 -16.21 1.61 25.55
C THR A 363 -15.89 0.93 24.22
N THR A 364 -14.64 1.01 23.78
CA THR A 364 -14.17 0.48 22.49
C THR A 364 -14.31 -1.04 22.40
N PHE A 365 -13.93 -1.74 23.48
CA PHE A 365 -14.03 -3.20 23.58
C PHE A 365 -15.02 -3.60 24.65
N THR A 366 -15.99 -4.42 24.28
CA THR A 366 -16.95 -5.05 25.20
C THR A 366 -17.39 -6.38 24.60
N SER A 367 -17.61 -7.39 25.45
CA SER A 367 -18.07 -8.72 25.01
C SER A 367 -17.18 -9.39 23.92
N CYS A 368 -15.86 -9.24 24.03
CA CYS A 368 -14.84 -9.88 23.17
C CYS A 368 -14.07 -11.00 23.90
N PRO A 369 -14.72 -12.09 24.34
CA PRO A 369 -14.14 -13.05 25.29
C PRO A 369 -12.89 -13.78 24.80
N LYS A 370 -12.64 -13.84 23.49
CA LYS A 370 -11.48 -14.53 22.89
C LYS A 370 -10.32 -13.60 22.53
N LEU A 371 -10.54 -12.29 22.54
CA LEU A 371 -9.56 -11.30 22.09
C LEU A 371 -8.33 -11.34 22.99
N THR A 372 -7.17 -11.48 22.37
CA THR A 372 -5.88 -11.51 23.05
C THR A 372 -4.88 -10.63 22.31
N GLY A 373 -4.27 -9.68 23.03
CA GLY A 373 -3.21 -8.84 22.49
C GLY A 373 -1.94 -9.63 22.15
N GLY A 374 -1.07 -9.05 21.33
CA GLY A 374 0.10 -9.74 20.77
C GLY A 374 1.11 -10.28 21.79
N GLN A 375 1.06 -9.81 23.04
CA GLN A 375 1.90 -10.28 24.16
C GLN A 375 1.09 -11.06 25.21
N GLY A 376 -0.11 -11.52 24.86
CA GLY A 376 -0.93 -12.38 25.69
C GLY A 376 -1.87 -11.66 26.63
N THR A 377 -2.06 -10.33 26.51
CA THR A 377 -3.08 -9.62 27.27
C THR A 377 -4.47 -10.09 26.83
N THR A 378 -5.07 -10.99 27.59
CA THR A 378 -6.43 -11.50 27.33
C THR A 378 -7.48 -10.46 27.70
N PHE A 379 -8.56 -10.37 26.93
CA PHE A 379 -9.70 -9.53 27.25
C PHE A 379 -10.21 -9.77 28.69
N LEU A 380 -10.17 -8.72 29.50
CA LEU A 380 -10.57 -8.78 30.89
C LEU A 380 -12.10 -8.61 31.02
N SER A 381 -12.81 -9.74 30.99
CA SER A 381 -14.29 -9.78 31.08
C SER A 381 -14.90 -9.32 32.42
N HIS A 382 -14.08 -9.06 33.44
CA HIS A 382 -14.50 -8.82 34.83
C HIS A 382 -14.34 -7.37 35.29
N LEU A 383 -13.99 -6.44 34.40
CA LEU A 383 -14.00 -4.99 34.69
C LEU A 383 -15.24 -4.35 34.03
N PRO A 384 -16.37 -4.19 34.74
CA PRO A 384 -17.53 -3.54 34.19
C PRO A 384 -17.20 -2.07 33.86
N LEU A 385 -17.44 -1.66 32.60
CA LEU A 385 -17.48 -0.25 32.18
C LEU A 385 -16.20 0.56 32.49
N TYR A 386 -15.03 -0.07 32.44
CA TYR A 386 -13.74 0.62 32.51
C TYR A 386 -13.35 1.14 31.13
N ASN A 387 -12.53 2.19 31.10
CA ASN A 387 -11.93 2.86 29.95
C ASN A 387 -11.21 1.89 28.96
N SER A 388 -11.96 1.02 28.28
CA SER A 388 -11.38 -0.07 27.47
C SER A 388 -10.68 0.46 26.23
N TYR A 389 -10.98 1.71 25.82
CA TYR A 389 -10.19 2.44 24.84
C TYR A 389 -8.70 2.52 25.19
N GLN A 390 -8.33 2.50 26.48
CA GLN A 390 -6.92 2.52 26.90
C GLN A 390 -6.14 1.27 26.47
N TYR A 391 -6.84 0.20 26.07
CA TYR A 391 -6.26 -1.02 25.52
C TYR A 391 -6.28 -1.03 23.99
N ALA A 392 -6.82 0.01 23.32
CA ALA A 392 -6.76 0.18 21.87
C ALA A 392 -5.35 0.64 21.45
N ARG A 393 -4.36 -0.22 21.70
CA ARG A 393 -2.94 0.00 21.45
C ARG A 393 -2.24 -1.32 21.23
N ILE A 394 -1.02 -1.27 20.70
CA ILE A 394 -0.17 -2.46 20.57
C ILE A 394 0.11 -3.03 21.96
N ASP A 395 -0.06 -4.33 22.12
CA ASP A 395 0.16 -5.00 23.39
C ASP A 395 1.65 -5.03 23.78
N GLY A 396 2.03 -4.23 24.78
CA GLY A 396 3.39 -4.16 25.30
C GLY A 396 3.62 -4.99 26.57
N SER A 397 2.70 -5.87 26.97
CA SER A 397 2.71 -6.63 28.23
C SER A 397 2.72 -5.75 29.50
N SER A 398 3.42 -6.17 30.57
CA SER A 398 3.34 -5.63 31.94
C SER A 398 3.72 -4.15 32.12
N GLY A 399 4.18 -3.47 31.07
CA GLY A 399 4.41 -2.02 31.05
C GLY A 399 3.30 -1.18 30.40
N LYS A 400 2.58 -1.74 29.42
CA LYS A 400 1.51 -1.09 28.64
C LYS A 400 0.62 -2.17 27.99
N PRO A 401 -0.35 -2.74 28.72
CA PRO A 401 -1.20 -3.79 28.16
C PRO A 401 -2.08 -3.22 27.04
N GLY A 402 -2.23 -3.98 25.96
CA GLY A 402 -3.06 -3.64 24.81
C GLY A 402 -3.78 -4.85 24.27
N TYR A 403 -4.83 -4.64 23.48
CA TYR A 403 -5.56 -5.72 22.82
C TYR A 403 -5.18 -5.88 21.34
N PHE A 404 -4.34 -4.98 20.80
CA PHE A 404 -3.86 -5.13 19.43
C PHE A 404 -2.54 -5.89 19.38
N THR A 405 -2.35 -6.56 18.24
CA THR A 405 -1.10 -7.19 17.86
C THR A 405 -0.43 -6.29 16.84
N GLU A 406 0.83 -5.93 17.07
CA GLU A 406 1.61 -5.24 16.04
C GLU A 406 1.70 -6.19 14.85
N LYS A 407 1.22 -5.72 13.70
CA LYS A 407 1.54 -6.41 12.45
C LYS A 407 2.95 -6.00 12.09
N THR A 408 3.93 -6.55 12.81
CA THR A 408 5.31 -6.46 12.37
C THR A 408 5.34 -7.12 10.99
N PRO A 409 5.67 -6.39 9.92
CA PRO A 409 6.26 -7.05 8.79
C PRO A 409 7.44 -7.80 9.41
N PHE A 410 7.47 -9.11 9.25
CA PHE A 410 8.68 -9.87 9.49
C PHE A 410 9.81 -9.09 8.83
N ASP A 411 10.75 -8.54 9.61
CA ASP A 411 11.86 -7.72 9.10
C ASP A 411 12.82 -8.65 8.37
N LEU A 412 12.35 -9.10 7.21
CA LEU A 412 13.15 -9.60 6.13
C LEU A 412 13.99 -8.40 5.73
N GLY A 413 15.27 -8.36 6.10
CA GLY A 413 16.20 -7.42 5.49
C GLY A 413 16.09 -7.47 3.96
N ASN A 414 16.74 -6.58 3.22
CA ASN A 414 16.54 -6.55 1.77
C ASN A 414 16.92 -7.89 1.09
N PRO A 415 16.26 -8.28 -0.02
CA PRO A 415 16.69 -9.42 -0.81
C PRO A 415 18.14 -9.22 -1.24
N ASP A 416 19.00 -10.19 -0.97
CA ASP A 416 20.40 -10.17 -1.36
C ASP A 416 20.80 -11.54 -1.89
N SER A 417 21.32 -11.61 -3.12
CA SER A 417 21.75 -12.86 -3.73
C SER A 417 22.89 -13.55 -2.96
N ASP A 418 23.69 -12.79 -2.21
CA ASP A 418 24.77 -13.31 -1.35
C ASP A 418 24.31 -13.53 0.11
N GLY A 419 23.03 -13.25 0.41
CA GLY A 419 22.45 -13.33 1.75
C GLY A 419 22.29 -14.76 2.28
N SER A 420 21.78 -14.88 3.51
CA SER A 420 21.47 -16.18 4.13
C SER A 420 20.11 -16.69 3.65
N ALA A 421 20.05 -17.95 3.21
CA ALA A 421 18.79 -18.61 2.90
C ALA A 421 18.10 -19.11 4.17
N PHE A 422 16.78 -18.97 4.24
CA PHE A 422 15.99 -19.52 5.34
C PHE A 422 14.51 -19.73 4.94
N ALA A 423 13.83 -20.62 5.65
CA ALA A 423 12.40 -20.82 5.55
C ALA A 423 11.69 -20.29 6.80
N VAL A 424 10.45 -19.83 6.63
CA VAL A 424 9.60 -19.33 7.72
C VAL A 424 8.26 -20.03 7.64
N TYR A 425 7.92 -20.77 8.69
CA TYR A 425 6.60 -21.35 8.84
C TYR A 425 5.72 -20.43 9.68
N HIS A 426 4.54 -20.07 9.17
CA HIS A 426 3.54 -19.29 9.89
C HIS A 426 2.38 -20.19 10.36
N SER A 427 2.18 -20.29 11.67
CA SER A 427 1.26 -21.25 12.28
C SER A 427 -0.23 -21.00 11.98
N ALA A 428 -0.68 -19.74 11.97
CA ALA A 428 -2.08 -19.40 11.69
C ALA A 428 -2.48 -19.66 10.23
N THR A 429 -1.69 -19.17 9.28
CA THR A 429 -1.95 -19.32 7.83
C THR A 429 -1.51 -20.67 7.29
N LYS A 430 -0.77 -21.47 8.07
CA LYS A 430 -0.20 -22.75 7.65
C LYS A 430 0.69 -22.62 6.40
N SER A 431 1.35 -21.48 6.24
CA SER A 431 2.20 -21.18 5.09
C SER A 431 3.68 -21.40 5.42
N LEU A 432 4.43 -21.90 4.45
CA LEU A 432 5.89 -21.99 4.49
C LEU A 432 6.47 -21.12 3.39
N LYS A 433 7.27 -20.12 3.76
CA LYS A 433 7.88 -19.17 2.83
C LYS A 433 9.39 -19.24 2.86
N PHE A 434 10.03 -19.19 1.70
CA PHE A 434 11.49 -19.23 1.56
C PHE A 434 12.04 -17.87 1.15
N TYR A 435 13.15 -17.47 1.77
CA TYR A 435 13.77 -16.16 1.62
C TYR A 435 15.30 -16.25 1.49
N LYS A 436 15.89 -15.19 0.93
CA LYS A 436 17.34 -15.00 0.76
C LYS A 436 17.71 -13.54 1.10
N ARG A 437 18.10 -13.27 2.36
CA ARG A 437 18.27 -11.91 2.90
C ARG A 437 19.60 -11.70 3.61
N ASP A 438 20.03 -10.46 3.76
CA ASP A 438 21.22 -10.05 4.53
C ASP A 438 21.16 -10.45 6.02
N THR A 439 19.96 -10.45 6.58
CA THR A 439 19.72 -10.70 8.00
C THR A 439 18.87 -11.94 8.19
N LEU A 440 19.26 -12.76 9.16
CA LEU A 440 18.46 -13.89 9.62
C LEU A 440 17.61 -13.44 10.83
N PRO A 441 16.29 -13.35 10.69
CA PRO A 441 15.40 -12.93 11.78
C PRO A 441 15.20 -14.02 12.83
N ALA A 442 14.77 -13.61 14.02
CA ALA A 442 14.49 -14.52 15.13
C ALA A 442 13.07 -15.12 15.02
N SER A 443 12.92 -16.39 15.41
CA SER A 443 11.61 -17.02 15.55
C SER A 443 10.74 -16.32 16.58
N THR A 444 9.44 -16.27 16.31
CA THR A 444 8.39 -15.74 17.20
C THR A 444 7.48 -16.88 17.67
N GLN A 445 6.37 -16.55 18.34
CA GLN A 445 5.38 -17.54 18.76
C GLN A 445 4.57 -18.10 17.59
N THR A 446 4.35 -17.30 16.54
CA THR A 446 3.53 -17.65 15.38
C THR A 446 4.36 -18.00 14.17
N GLU A 447 5.63 -17.58 14.12
CA GLU A 447 6.53 -17.80 13.00
C GLU A 447 7.81 -18.50 13.44
N ILE A 448 8.08 -19.65 12.84
CA ILE A 448 9.28 -20.43 13.13
C ILE A 448 10.25 -20.27 11.96
N VAL A 449 11.41 -19.70 12.24
CA VAL A 449 12.49 -19.50 11.28
C VAL A 449 13.43 -20.70 11.27
N TYR A 450 13.69 -21.21 10.07
CA TYR A 450 14.57 -22.33 9.79
C TYR A 450 15.70 -21.85 8.89
N PRO A 451 16.91 -21.63 9.43
CA PRO A 451 18.08 -21.35 8.60
C PRO A 451 18.33 -22.49 7.63
N ILE A 452 18.68 -22.18 6.39
CA ILE A 452 19.01 -23.16 5.35
C ILE A 452 20.48 -23.01 5.02
N ASP A 453 21.23 -24.09 5.25
CA ASP A 453 22.56 -24.25 4.66
C ASP A 453 22.38 -24.85 3.27
N GLU A 454 22.51 -24.01 2.24
CA GLU A 454 22.29 -24.41 0.84
C GLU A 454 23.23 -25.51 0.36
N GLU A 455 24.40 -25.67 0.98
CA GLU A 455 25.34 -26.75 0.65
C GLU A 455 25.02 -28.04 1.42
N ASN A 456 24.40 -27.94 2.61
CA ASN A 456 24.06 -29.06 3.50
C ASN A 456 22.55 -29.20 3.75
N CYS A 457 21.75 -29.17 2.68
CA CYS A 457 20.29 -29.17 2.73
C CYS A 457 19.61 -30.49 2.32
N ALA A 458 20.33 -31.62 2.35
CA ALA A 458 19.75 -32.94 2.11
C ALA A 458 19.15 -33.51 3.41
N TYR A 459 17.83 -33.44 3.58
CA TYR A 459 17.16 -33.82 4.84
C TYR A 459 16.65 -35.27 4.87
N GLY A 460 16.54 -35.93 3.70
CA GLY A 460 16.16 -37.33 3.59
C GLY A 460 14.73 -37.60 4.10
N ASN A 461 14.58 -37.97 5.37
CA ASN A 461 13.29 -38.35 5.98
C ASN A 461 12.43 -37.15 6.47
N GLY A 462 12.74 -35.94 6.02
CA GLY A 462 11.94 -34.74 6.26
C GLY A 462 12.77 -33.55 6.74
N ALA A 463 12.51 -32.40 6.12
CA ALA A 463 13.13 -31.13 6.51
C ALA A 463 12.73 -30.66 7.92
N PRO A 464 13.48 -29.73 8.54
CA PRO A 464 13.20 -29.22 9.89
C PRO A 464 11.78 -28.66 10.09
N TRP A 465 11.18 -28.14 9.02
CA TRP A 465 9.82 -27.62 9.01
C TRP A 465 8.74 -28.69 8.78
N GLY A 466 9.09 -29.93 8.44
CA GLY A 466 8.15 -30.97 8.02
C GLY A 466 7.19 -31.49 9.10
N SER A 467 7.44 -31.19 10.38
CA SER A 467 6.53 -31.52 11.49
C SER A 467 5.37 -30.53 11.64
N ASN A 468 5.43 -29.39 10.94
CA ASN A 468 4.38 -28.38 10.96
C ASN A 468 3.19 -28.76 10.06
N SER A 469 2.01 -28.21 10.37
CA SER A 469 0.81 -28.40 9.55
C SER A 469 0.79 -27.47 8.33
N ILE A 470 1.72 -27.67 7.39
CA ILE A 470 1.90 -26.80 6.22
C ILE A 470 0.87 -27.13 5.12
N VAL A 471 0.22 -26.09 4.59
CA VAL A 471 -0.78 -26.15 3.52
C VAL A 471 -0.30 -25.46 2.25
N THR A 472 0.42 -24.34 2.35
CA THR A 472 0.93 -23.59 1.20
C THR A 472 2.44 -23.38 1.28
N VAL A 473 3.10 -23.43 0.13
CA VAL A 473 4.54 -23.20 -0.01
C VAL A 473 4.78 -22.10 -1.03
N THR A 474 5.63 -21.12 -0.69
CA THR A 474 6.01 -20.03 -1.59
C THR A 474 7.50 -19.73 -1.49
N VAL A 475 8.18 -19.60 -2.62
CA VAL A 475 9.54 -19.06 -2.70
C VAL A 475 9.45 -17.59 -3.05
N VAL A 476 9.76 -16.74 -2.07
CA VAL A 476 9.50 -15.30 -2.16
C VAL A 476 10.62 -14.57 -2.91
N ASP A 477 11.86 -14.92 -2.59
CA ASP A 477 13.06 -14.30 -3.17
C ASP A 477 13.71 -15.22 -4.19
N GLU A 478 14.37 -14.62 -5.17
CA GLU A 478 15.28 -15.33 -6.08
C GLU A 478 16.65 -15.54 -5.40
N GLY A 479 17.52 -16.34 -6.03
CA GLY A 479 18.89 -16.54 -5.57
C GLY A 479 19.09 -17.62 -4.51
N ILE A 480 18.02 -18.31 -4.10
CA ILE A 480 18.12 -19.53 -3.27
C ILE A 480 18.57 -20.69 -4.17
N GLN A 481 19.78 -21.20 -3.93
CA GLN A 481 20.48 -22.17 -4.78
C GLN A 481 20.90 -23.43 -3.99
N PRO A 482 19.95 -24.29 -3.59
CA PRO A 482 20.25 -25.47 -2.79
C PRO A 482 21.01 -26.52 -3.62
N ALA A 483 21.95 -27.23 -2.99
CA ALA A 483 22.64 -28.37 -3.57
C ALA A 483 21.76 -29.64 -3.60
N SER A 484 20.72 -29.71 -2.76
CA SER A 484 19.77 -30.84 -2.70
C SER A 484 18.38 -30.38 -2.27
N LEU A 485 17.34 -31.08 -2.74
CA LEU A 485 15.96 -30.92 -2.29
C LEU A 485 15.43 -32.15 -1.54
N ASP A 486 16.32 -33.03 -1.08
CA ASP A 486 15.94 -34.29 -0.45
C ASP A 486 15.05 -34.05 0.78
N GLY A 487 13.80 -34.48 0.70
CA GLY A 487 12.81 -34.40 1.79
C GLY A 487 12.29 -32.99 2.11
N TRP A 488 12.44 -32.01 1.22
CA TRP A 488 12.05 -30.62 1.46
C TRP A 488 10.54 -30.40 1.66
N PHE A 489 9.69 -31.09 0.89
CA PHE A 489 8.23 -30.84 0.87
C PHE A 489 7.40 -32.08 1.25
N MET A 490 7.93 -32.96 2.10
CA MET A 490 7.28 -34.19 2.59
C MET A 490 6.18 -33.93 3.63
N PHE A 491 5.16 -33.17 3.26
CA PHE A 491 4.00 -32.81 4.09
C PHE A 491 2.78 -32.52 3.19
N PRO A 492 1.53 -32.55 3.72
CA PRO A 492 0.31 -32.54 2.92
C PRO A 492 -0.08 -31.15 2.39
N ALA A 493 0.88 -30.39 1.83
CA ALA A 493 0.62 -29.10 1.20
C ALA A 493 -0.19 -29.25 -0.10
N THR A 494 -1.12 -28.32 -0.33
CA THR A 494 -2.03 -28.32 -1.48
C THR A 494 -1.64 -27.32 -2.56
N SER A 495 -0.78 -26.35 -2.26
CA SER A 495 -0.37 -25.29 -3.17
C SER A 495 1.13 -25.00 -3.09
N PHE A 496 1.77 -24.86 -4.24
CA PHE A 496 3.19 -24.56 -4.41
C PHE A 496 3.39 -23.42 -5.40
N ASP A 497 4.05 -22.36 -4.96
CA ASP A 497 4.62 -21.31 -5.80
C ASP A 497 6.14 -21.34 -5.63
N VAL A 498 6.81 -22.16 -6.45
CA VAL A 498 8.24 -22.46 -6.35
C VAL A 498 9.03 -22.00 -7.59
N ALA A 499 8.43 -21.11 -8.39
CA ALA A 499 9.00 -20.68 -9.66
C ALA A 499 10.35 -19.96 -9.49
N LYS A 500 10.53 -19.27 -8.36
CA LYS A 500 11.75 -18.51 -8.02
C LYS A 500 12.89 -19.36 -7.43
N LEU A 501 12.66 -20.65 -7.19
CA LEU A 501 13.71 -21.53 -6.66
C LEU A 501 14.72 -21.88 -7.75
N ASP A 502 15.98 -21.52 -7.56
CA ASP A 502 17.03 -21.80 -8.52
C ASP A 502 17.65 -23.18 -8.27
N VAL A 503 17.15 -24.19 -8.99
CA VAL A 503 17.55 -25.58 -8.81
C VAL A 503 18.74 -26.01 -9.67
N HIS A 504 19.45 -25.08 -10.34
CA HIS A 504 20.52 -25.48 -11.26
C HIS A 504 21.68 -26.22 -10.57
N LYS A 505 21.88 -26.06 -9.26
CA LYS A 505 22.88 -26.79 -8.46
C LYS A 505 22.38 -28.10 -7.88
N VAL A 506 21.07 -28.36 -7.91
CA VAL A 506 20.47 -29.52 -7.25
C VAL A 506 20.94 -30.79 -7.94
N THR A 507 21.66 -31.65 -7.21
CA THR A 507 22.08 -32.96 -7.71
C THR A 507 21.15 -34.08 -7.25
N SER A 508 20.39 -33.86 -6.18
CA SER A 508 19.46 -34.84 -5.60
C SER A 508 18.17 -34.18 -5.13
N ALA A 509 17.01 -34.77 -5.48
CA ALA A 509 15.68 -34.36 -5.07
C ALA A 509 14.81 -35.56 -4.61
N ASN A 510 15.44 -36.50 -3.91
CA ASN A 510 14.76 -37.70 -3.42
C ASN A 510 13.61 -37.30 -2.49
N VAL A 511 12.45 -37.93 -2.68
CA VAL A 511 11.21 -37.71 -1.89
C VAL A 511 10.77 -36.25 -1.76
N ALA A 512 11.26 -35.33 -2.62
CA ALA A 512 11.10 -33.89 -2.42
C ALA A 512 9.63 -33.47 -2.25
N PHE A 513 8.70 -34.00 -3.05
CA PHE A 513 7.26 -33.74 -2.98
C PHE A 513 6.44 -34.97 -2.53
N ALA A 514 7.10 -35.99 -1.99
CA ALA A 514 6.44 -37.25 -1.66
C ALA A 514 5.31 -37.04 -0.63
N GLY A 515 4.12 -37.54 -0.94
CA GLY A 515 2.94 -37.47 -0.08
C GLY A 515 2.28 -36.08 0.01
N SER A 516 2.74 -35.07 -0.75
CA SER A 516 2.05 -33.78 -0.84
C SER A 516 0.68 -33.92 -1.49
N ASN A 517 -0.21 -32.95 -1.24
CA ASN A 517 -1.61 -33.01 -1.64
C ASN A 517 -1.97 -32.06 -2.79
N ALA A 518 -0.97 -31.53 -3.50
CA ALA A 518 -1.18 -30.62 -4.61
C ALA A 518 -1.83 -31.32 -5.82
N SER A 519 -2.76 -30.63 -6.47
CA SER A 519 -3.38 -31.11 -7.70
C SER A 519 -2.63 -30.71 -8.98
N VAL A 520 -1.87 -29.63 -8.91
CA VAL A 520 -1.02 -29.11 -9.97
C VAL A 520 0.33 -28.71 -9.37
N LEU A 521 1.42 -29.08 -10.04
CA LEU A 521 2.75 -28.57 -9.76
C LEU A 521 3.31 -27.84 -10.98
N ASP A 522 3.79 -26.62 -10.78
CA ASP A 522 4.47 -25.86 -11.82
C ASP A 522 5.97 -25.83 -11.57
N LEU A 523 6.71 -26.62 -12.35
CA LEU A 523 8.16 -26.73 -12.33
C LEU A 523 8.76 -26.28 -13.66
N SER A 524 8.03 -25.47 -14.44
CA SER A 524 8.44 -25.01 -15.78
C SER A 524 9.65 -24.09 -15.75
N SER A 525 9.95 -23.42 -14.63
CA SER A 525 11.16 -22.61 -14.48
C SER A 525 12.40 -23.41 -14.07
N TRP A 526 12.24 -24.68 -13.66
CA TRP A 526 13.34 -25.45 -13.07
C TRP A 526 14.30 -25.97 -14.14
N ASN A 527 15.58 -25.62 -14.02
CA ASN A 527 16.64 -26.21 -14.82
C ASN A 527 17.25 -27.41 -14.08
N VAL A 528 16.83 -28.63 -14.44
CA VAL A 528 17.23 -29.86 -13.76
C VAL A 528 18.41 -30.58 -14.43
N ALA A 529 19.21 -29.88 -15.25
CA ALA A 529 20.30 -30.50 -16.02
C ALA A 529 21.35 -31.22 -15.16
N ASN A 530 21.51 -30.83 -13.89
CA ASN A 530 22.44 -31.45 -12.94
C ASN A 530 21.80 -32.46 -11.99
N LEU A 531 20.48 -32.68 -12.09
CA LEU A 531 19.75 -33.62 -11.24
C LEU A 531 20.15 -35.06 -11.58
N ALA A 532 20.85 -35.72 -10.65
CA ALA A 532 21.30 -37.09 -10.80
C ALA A 532 20.37 -38.10 -10.11
N GLU A 533 19.79 -37.71 -8.96
CA GLU A 533 18.94 -38.56 -8.14
C GLU A 533 17.59 -37.88 -7.83
N ALA A 534 16.49 -38.59 -7.98
CA ALA A 534 15.14 -38.06 -7.70
C ALA A 534 14.17 -39.19 -7.31
N ASP A 535 14.66 -40.15 -6.55
CA ASP A 535 13.90 -41.32 -6.13
C ASP A 535 12.66 -40.92 -5.32
N GLN A 536 11.52 -41.47 -5.71
CA GLN A 536 10.22 -41.20 -5.07
C GLN A 536 9.82 -39.72 -5.02
N MET A 537 10.40 -38.86 -5.88
CA MET A 537 10.20 -37.42 -5.83
C MET A 537 8.72 -36.99 -5.78
N PHE A 538 7.83 -37.69 -6.50
CA PHE A 538 6.38 -37.42 -6.55
C PHE A 538 5.52 -38.54 -5.97
N ALA A 539 6.13 -39.51 -5.28
CA ALA A 539 5.42 -40.69 -4.80
C ALA A 539 4.29 -40.32 -3.81
N GLY A 540 3.12 -40.93 -3.95
CA GLY A 540 2.01 -40.77 -3.01
C GLY A 540 1.26 -39.44 -3.09
N MET A 541 1.54 -38.59 -4.08
CA MET A 541 0.72 -37.40 -4.35
C MET A 541 -0.58 -37.80 -5.06
N TYR A 542 -1.54 -38.32 -4.31
CA TYR A 542 -2.74 -38.96 -4.89
C TYR A 542 -3.69 -38.01 -5.62
N ASN A 543 -3.63 -36.71 -5.30
CA ASN A 543 -4.44 -35.69 -5.95
C ASN A 543 -3.75 -35.03 -7.16
N LEU A 544 -2.49 -35.36 -7.44
CA LEU A 544 -1.71 -34.75 -8.51
C LEU A 544 -2.25 -35.15 -9.88
N THR A 545 -2.67 -34.15 -10.66
CA THR A 545 -3.23 -34.33 -12.00
C THR A 545 -2.29 -33.86 -13.09
N THR A 546 -1.52 -32.80 -12.82
CA THR A 546 -0.70 -32.10 -13.83
C THR A 546 0.63 -31.66 -13.23
N ILE A 547 1.71 -31.85 -13.99
CA ILE A 547 3.03 -31.28 -13.71
C ILE A 547 3.43 -30.46 -14.94
N TYR A 548 3.66 -29.16 -14.77
CA TYR A 548 4.26 -28.31 -15.81
C TYR A 548 5.78 -28.35 -15.71
N ALA A 549 6.45 -28.45 -16.85
CA ALA A 549 7.90 -28.58 -16.93
C ALA A 549 8.44 -27.99 -18.24
N ASN A 550 9.76 -27.88 -18.33
CA ASN A 550 10.49 -27.54 -19.55
C ASN A 550 11.33 -28.73 -20.06
N ASP A 551 12.06 -28.53 -21.17
CA ASP A 551 12.84 -29.58 -21.83
C ASP A 551 14.03 -30.11 -21.00
N SER A 552 14.49 -29.41 -19.96
CA SER A 552 15.60 -29.88 -19.12
C SER A 552 15.28 -31.18 -18.38
N TRP A 553 13.98 -31.49 -18.21
CA TRP A 553 13.51 -32.73 -17.61
C TRP A 553 13.66 -33.96 -18.53
N ASN A 554 13.88 -33.76 -19.84
CA ASN A 554 14.03 -34.85 -20.81
C ASN A 554 15.39 -35.55 -20.64
N GLY A 555 15.52 -36.38 -19.60
CA GLY A 555 16.77 -37.06 -19.26
C GLY A 555 16.87 -37.52 -17.82
N VAL A 556 15.94 -37.13 -16.95
CA VAL A 556 15.89 -37.58 -15.57
C VAL A 556 15.68 -39.10 -15.53
N THR A 557 16.60 -39.80 -14.89
CA THR A 557 16.46 -41.24 -14.59
C THR A 557 16.10 -41.38 -13.12
N GLY A 558 15.20 -42.29 -12.78
CA GLY A 558 14.80 -42.51 -11.40
C GLY A 558 14.26 -43.90 -11.14
N SER A 559 14.18 -44.26 -9.86
CA SER A 559 13.70 -45.57 -9.39
C SER A 559 12.31 -45.95 -9.90
N MET A 560 11.98 -47.23 -9.74
CA MET A 560 10.67 -47.81 -10.06
C MET A 560 9.51 -47.22 -9.25
N THR A 561 9.77 -46.42 -8.22
CA THR A 561 8.76 -45.80 -7.34
C THR A 561 8.73 -44.27 -7.47
N PHE A 562 9.22 -43.72 -8.59
CA PHE A 562 9.25 -42.28 -8.84
C PHE A 562 7.86 -41.64 -8.83
N PHE A 563 6.88 -42.33 -9.44
CA PHE A 563 5.49 -41.91 -9.49
C PHE A 563 4.57 -42.93 -8.83
N GLU A 564 3.72 -42.46 -7.92
CA GLU A 564 2.59 -43.22 -7.34
C GLU A 564 1.34 -42.32 -7.34
N ASN A 565 0.88 -41.95 -8.54
CA ASN A 565 -0.06 -40.84 -8.76
C ASN A 565 -1.24 -41.28 -9.68
N PRO A 566 -2.33 -41.85 -9.12
CA PRO A 566 -3.45 -42.42 -9.88
C PRO A 566 -4.18 -41.45 -10.82
N LEU A 567 -4.08 -40.14 -10.56
CA LEU A 567 -4.76 -39.10 -11.33
C LEU A 567 -3.85 -38.36 -12.32
N LEU A 568 -2.55 -38.68 -12.37
CA LEU A 568 -1.58 -37.95 -13.18
C LEU A 568 -1.75 -38.25 -14.67
N VAL A 569 -1.81 -37.18 -15.47
CA VAL A 569 -1.92 -37.23 -16.94
C VAL A 569 -0.91 -36.27 -17.56
N GLY A 570 -0.10 -36.78 -18.49
CA GLY A 570 0.84 -35.98 -19.27
C GLY A 570 0.13 -35.06 -20.28
N GLY A 571 0.83 -34.04 -20.77
CA GLY A 571 0.26 -33.00 -21.63
C GLY A 571 -0.32 -33.48 -22.96
N GLN A 572 0.03 -34.70 -23.41
CA GLN A 572 -0.52 -35.36 -24.60
C GLN A 572 -1.43 -36.55 -24.25
N GLY A 573 -1.85 -36.67 -22.99
CA GLY A 573 -2.84 -37.64 -22.53
C GLY A 573 -2.28 -38.97 -22.02
N SER A 574 -0.96 -39.10 -21.85
CA SER A 574 -0.36 -40.30 -21.24
C SER A 574 -0.77 -40.43 -19.78
N LYS A 575 -1.50 -41.50 -19.44
CA LYS A 575 -2.01 -41.75 -18.09
C LYS A 575 -1.05 -42.60 -17.28
N TRP A 576 -0.93 -42.29 -16.00
CA TRP A 576 -0.11 -43.10 -15.10
C TRP A 576 -0.65 -44.52 -14.89
N SER A 577 0.25 -45.49 -14.70
CA SER A 577 -0.09 -46.89 -14.38
C SER A 577 1.03 -47.59 -13.61
N TRP A 578 0.73 -48.73 -12.97
CA TRP A 578 1.67 -49.51 -12.15
C TRP A 578 2.80 -50.13 -12.98
N ASN A 579 2.64 -50.22 -14.30
CA ASN A 579 3.68 -50.69 -15.21
C ASN A 579 4.51 -49.54 -15.81
N ALA A 580 4.19 -48.29 -15.45
CA ALA A 580 4.78 -47.06 -15.97
C ALA A 580 5.06 -46.06 -14.83
N CYS A 581 5.53 -46.54 -13.69
CA CYS A 581 5.76 -45.73 -12.48
C CYS A 581 7.21 -45.29 -12.28
N SER A 582 8.13 -45.69 -13.17
CA SER A 582 9.55 -45.35 -13.08
C SER A 582 9.86 -43.91 -13.49
N GLY A 583 10.99 -43.39 -13.02
CA GLY A 583 11.46 -42.04 -13.36
C GLY A 583 11.72 -41.81 -14.84
N THR A 584 11.81 -42.86 -15.66
CA THR A 584 11.91 -42.74 -17.13
C THR A 584 10.73 -41.99 -17.77
N TYR A 585 9.58 -41.91 -17.11
CA TYR A 585 8.40 -41.16 -17.58
C TYR A 585 8.40 -39.69 -17.11
N ALA A 586 9.39 -39.27 -16.30
CA ALA A 586 9.59 -37.89 -15.86
C ALA A 586 10.20 -37.03 -16.97
N ARG A 587 9.42 -36.79 -18.01
CA ARG A 587 9.79 -36.07 -19.23
C ARG A 587 8.55 -35.44 -19.85
N ILE A 588 8.76 -34.51 -20.79
CA ILE A 588 7.67 -33.93 -21.58
C ILE A 588 6.93 -35.06 -22.32
N ASP A 589 5.61 -35.08 -22.19
CA ASP A 589 4.77 -36.11 -22.80
C ASP A 589 4.76 -35.96 -24.32
N GLY A 590 5.34 -36.94 -25.02
CA GLY A 590 5.31 -37.05 -26.48
C GLY A 590 4.12 -37.85 -27.00
N GLY A 591 3.15 -38.20 -26.14
CA GLY A 591 2.01 -39.04 -26.50
C GLY A 591 2.39 -40.51 -26.65
N ALA A 592 1.64 -41.26 -27.46
CA ALA A 592 1.76 -42.72 -27.54
C ALA A 592 3.16 -43.24 -27.97
N ASP A 593 3.89 -42.47 -28.78
CA ASP A 593 5.21 -42.87 -29.29
C ASP A 593 6.33 -42.64 -28.27
N ASN A 594 6.15 -41.69 -27.34
CA ASN A 594 7.12 -41.37 -26.30
C ASN A 594 6.40 -40.87 -25.04
N PRO A 595 5.72 -41.76 -24.30
CA PRO A 595 4.86 -41.37 -23.20
C PRO A 595 5.66 -40.71 -22.08
N GLY A 596 5.19 -39.59 -21.57
CA GLY A 596 5.74 -38.88 -20.40
C GLY A 596 4.60 -38.32 -19.55
N TYR A 597 4.91 -37.81 -18.36
CA TYR A 597 3.88 -37.27 -17.47
C TYR A 597 3.91 -35.75 -17.30
N PHE A 598 4.81 -35.05 -17.99
CA PHE A 598 4.90 -33.60 -17.89
C PHE A 598 4.25 -32.89 -19.07
N SER A 599 3.65 -31.74 -18.77
CA SER A 599 3.09 -30.80 -19.74
C SER A 599 4.10 -29.69 -19.98
N LEU A 600 4.45 -29.45 -21.25
CA LEU A 600 5.32 -28.33 -21.61
C LEU A 600 4.61 -27.00 -21.34
N LYS A 601 5.29 -26.08 -20.65
CA LYS A 601 4.81 -24.73 -20.38
C LYS A 601 5.92 -23.71 -20.59
#